data_AF-A0A917TCN8-F1
#
_entry.id   AF-A0A917TCN8-F1
#
_cell.length_a   1.000
_cell.length_b   1.000
_cell.length_c   1.000
_cell.angle_alpha   90.00
_cell.angle_beta   90.00
_cell.angle_gamma   90.00
#
_symmetry.space_group_name_H-M   'P 1'
#
loop_
_entity.id
_entity.type
_entity.pdbx_description
1 polymer ?
#
loop_
_entity_poly.entity_id
_entity_poly.type
_entity_poly.pdbx_seq_one_letter_code
_entity_poly.pdbx_strand_id
1 'polypeptide(L)'
;MISYLDEDPRQNDGITLYGIDDFHAVWERMLREVLPGVEGGWNSRLPKPAFRQASNGQLLVQERGMQTDIVIRDGTTLKVLDAKYYDATSLSNSPGWPDIVKQLFYHLALNSVVGDEVRTGSFVFP
;
A
#
# COMPACT_ATOMS: atom_id res chain seq x y z
N MET A 1 12.32 15.60 3.48
CA MET A 1 11.48 15.69 4.70
C MET A 1 12.33 15.54 5.95
N ILE A 2 13.07 14.44 6.14
CA ILE A 2 14.03 14.34 7.27
C ILE A 2 15.10 15.44 7.19
N SER A 3 15.60 15.74 5.99
CA SER A 3 16.56 16.83 5.76
C SER A 3 16.05 18.24 6.06
N TYR A 4 14.73 18.45 6.15
CA TYR A 4 14.13 19.76 6.47
C TYR A 4 14.03 19.99 7.99
N LEU A 5 14.18 18.93 8.78
CA LEU A 5 14.18 18.97 10.25
C LEU A 5 15.60 19.16 10.83
N ASP A 6 16.64 18.99 10.00
CA ASP A 6 18.05 19.16 10.37
C ASP A 6 18.54 20.62 10.26
N GLU A 7 17.69 21.55 9.79
CA GLU A 7 18.00 22.97 9.82
C GLU A 7 17.86 23.50 11.25
N ASP A 8 19.01 23.63 11.91
CA ASP A 8 19.20 24.05 13.29
C ASP A 8 18.50 25.40 13.58
N PRO A 9 17.41 25.44 14.37
CA PRO A 9 16.65 26.65 14.66
C PRO A 9 17.33 27.46 15.77
N ARG A 10 18.65 27.67 15.68
CA ARG A 10 19.36 28.57 16.59
C ARG A 10 19.15 30.03 16.18
N GLN A 11 17.90 30.50 16.19
CA GLN A 11 17.48 31.91 16.29
C GLN A 11 15.96 32.04 16.14
N ASN A 12 15.19 31.67 17.17
CA ASN A 12 13.93 32.33 17.54
C ASN A 12 13.28 31.59 18.72
N ASP A 13 12.92 32.31 19.79
CA ASP A 13 12.14 31.83 20.95
C ASP A 13 10.65 31.57 20.60
N GLY A 14 10.38 31.05 19.39
CA GLY A 14 9.04 30.75 18.89
C GLY A 14 8.79 29.25 18.76
N ILE A 15 7.54 28.83 18.96
CA ILE A 15 7.13 27.44 18.68
C ILE A 15 6.90 27.31 17.17
N THR A 16 7.70 26.48 16.50
CA THR A 16 7.46 26.09 15.11
C THR A 16 6.63 24.80 15.08
N LEU A 17 5.46 24.86 14.46
CA LEU A 17 4.56 23.73 14.28
C LEU A 17 4.74 23.16 12.86
N TYR A 18 4.93 21.85 12.77
CA TYR A 18 4.97 21.13 11.50
C TYR A 18 3.77 20.19 11.42
N GLY A 19 3.01 20.29 10.33
CA GLY A 19 1.93 19.36 10.00
C GLY A 19 2.28 18.58 8.73
N ILE A 20 1.68 17.40 8.59
CA ILE A 20 1.68 16.65 7.34
C ILE A 20 0.22 16.41 6.94
N ASP A 21 -0.09 16.67 5.68
CA ASP A 21 -1.46 16.50 5.18
C ASP A 21 -1.81 15.04 4.91
N ASP A 22 -0.80 14.17 4.77
CA ASP A 22 -0.94 12.75 4.45
C ASP A 22 -0.34 11.85 5.54
N PHE A 23 -1.05 11.75 6.67
CA PHE A 23 -0.70 10.83 7.75
C PHE A 23 -0.82 9.36 7.33
N HIS A 24 -1.60 9.04 6.29
CA HIS A 24 -1.69 7.69 5.76
C HIS A 24 -0.35 7.24 5.16
N ALA A 25 0.35 8.10 4.42
CA ALA A 25 1.70 7.82 3.95
C ALA A 25 2.71 7.61 5.09
N VAL A 26 2.58 8.37 6.18
CA VAL A 26 3.41 8.18 7.38
C VAL A 26 3.13 6.82 8.03
N TRP A 27 1.85 6.46 8.18
CA TRP A 27 1.44 5.18 8.73
C TRP A 27 1.97 4.00 7.93
N GLU A 28 1.80 4.03 6.61
CA GLU A 28 2.36 3.01 5.71
C GLU A 28 3.88 2.92 5.86
N ARG A 29 4.56 4.07 5.92
CA ARG A 29 6.02 4.12 6.09
C ARG A 29 6.45 3.51 7.43
N MET A 30 5.75 3.81 8.52
CA MET A 30 6.02 3.23 9.83
C MET A 30 5.87 1.71 9.78
N LEU A 31 4.76 1.20 9.23
CA LEU A 31 4.52 -0.24 9.10
C LEU A 31 5.61 -0.95 8.30
N ARG A 32 6.10 -0.35 7.20
CA ARG A 32 7.20 -0.93 6.41
C ARG A 32 8.52 -1.06 7.17
N GLU A 33 8.75 -0.19 8.16
CA GLU A 33 9.98 -0.18 8.97
C GLU A 33 9.91 -1.10 10.19
N VAL A 34 8.71 -1.31 10.75
CA VAL A 34 8.53 -2.06 12.00
C VAL A 34 8.09 -3.52 11.79
N LEU A 35 7.36 -3.80 10.70
CA LEU A 35 6.87 -5.15 10.46
C LEU A 35 8.01 -6.06 9.96
N PRO A 36 8.18 -7.26 10.53
CA PRO A 36 9.16 -8.21 10.04
C PRO A 36 8.71 -8.80 8.69
N GLY A 37 9.68 -9.20 7.87
CA GLY A 37 9.42 -9.92 6.62
C GLY A 37 8.82 -9.06 5.50
N VAL A 38 8.87 -7.73 5.59
CA VAL A 38 8.46 -6.82 4.51
C VAL A 38 9.30 -7.06 3.26
N GLU A 39 8.62 -7.29 2.14
CA GLU A 39 9.24 -7.48 0.83
C GLU A 39 9.01 -6.28 -0.09
N GLY A 40 10.08 -5.78 -0.71
CA GLY A 40 10.03 -4.73 -1.72
C GLY A 40 9.80 -5.26 -3.15
N GLY A 41 9.48 -4.35 -4.08
CA GLY A 41 9.48 -4.65 -5.52
C GLY A 41 8.25 -5.40 -6.05
N TRP A 42 7.22 -5.63 -5.23
CA TRP A 42 5.99 -6.30 -5.67
C TRP A 42 5.22 -5.50 -6.72
N ASN A 43 5.06 -4.18 -6.56
CA ASN A 43 4.29 -3.35 -7.49
C ASN A 43 4.83 -3.37 -8.94
N SER A 44 6.13 -3.65 -9.14
CA SER A 44 6.71 -3.84 -10.47
C SER A 44 6.51 -5.23 -11.06
N ARG A 45 6.19 -6.22 -10.22
CA ARG A 45 5.94 -7.62 -10.62
C ARG A 45 4.47 -7.88 -10.93
N LEU A 46 3.57 -7.14 -10.31
CA LEU A 46 2.13 -7.33 -10.47
C LEU A 46 1.64 -6.96 -11.88
N PRO A 47 0.61 -7.66 -12.39
CA PRO A 47 0.02 -7.37 -13.68
C PRO A 47 -0.52 -5.93 -13.76
N LYS A 48 -0.42 -5.37 -14.97
CA LYS A 48 -0.96 -4.04 -15.29
C LYS A 48 -2.27 -4.17 -16.06
N PRO A 49 -3.26 -3.29 -15.83
CA PRO A 49 -4.48 -3.27 -16.63
C PRO A 49 -4.17 -3.07 -18.12
N ALA A 50 -4.85 -3.83 -18.97
CA ALA A 50 -4.75 -3.69 -20.42
C ALA A 50 -6.14 -3.72 -21.05
N PHE A 51 -6.35 -2.86 -22.05
CA PHE A 51 -7.61 -2.69 -22.75
C PHE A 51 -7.43 -3.02 -24.22
N ARG A 52 -8.36 -3.79 -24.78
CA ARG A 52 -8.39 -4.07 -26.21
C ARG A 52 -9.35 -3.10 -26.89
N GLN A 53 -8.86 -2.31 -27.83
CA GLN A 53 -9.70 -1.46 -28.65
C GLN A 53 -10.59 -2.33 -29.56
N ALA A 54 -11.91 -2.06 -29.53
CA ALA A 54 -12.87 -2.82 -30.32
C ALA A 54 -12.72 -2.57 -31.84
N SER A 55 -12.24 -1.39 -32.24
CA SER A 55 -12.15 -0.97 -33.64
C SER A 55 -11.05 -1.65 -34.44
N ASN A 56 -9.89 -1.87 -33.82
CA ASN A 56 -8.68 -2.36 -34.51
C ASN A 56 -7.97 -3.50 -33.74
N GLY A 57 -8.51 -3.91 -32.59
CA GLY A 57 -7.93 -4.96 -31.75
C GLY A 57 -6.64 -4.57 -31.01
N GLN A 58 -6.21 -3.31 -31.08
CA GLN A 58 -4.98 -2.82 -30.45
C GLN A 58 -5.07 -2.98 -28.93
N LEU A 59 -4.00 -3.49 -28.32
CA LEU A 59 -3.87 -3.60 -26.88
C LEU A 59 -3.21 -2.33 -26.32
N LEU A 60 -3.90 -1.67 -25.41
CA LEU A 60 -3.42 -0.50 -24.66
C LEU A 60 -3.16 -0.92 -23.21
N VAL A 61 -1.90 -0.89 -22.79
CA VAL A 61 -1.50 -1.26 -21.43
C VAL A 61 -1.31 0.01 -20.60
N GLN A 62 -1.91 0.05 -19.42
CA GLN A 62 -1.72 1.15 -18.46
C GLN A 62 -0.28 1.19 -17.96
N GLU A 63 0.30 2.39 -17.82
CA GLU A 63 1.65 2.55 -17.29
C GLU A 63 1.72 2.18 -15.80
N ARG A 64 0.72 2.64 -15.03
CA ARG A 64 0.56 2.30 -13.62
C ARG A 64 -0.18 0.98 -13.45
N GLY A 65 0.44 0.07 -12.72
CA GLY A 65 -0.18 -1.17 -12.25
C GLY A 65 -0.83 -1.02 -10.88
N MET A 66 -1.31 -2.15 -10.37
CA MET A 66 -1.78 -2.25 -8.98
C MET A 66 -0.67 -1.82 -8.01
N GLN A 67 -1.05 -1.05 -6.99
CA GLN A 67 -0.13 -0.58 -5.95
C GLN A 67 -0.54 -1.22 -4.64
N THR A 68 0.04 -2.35 -4.26
CA THR A 68 -0.13 -2.84 -2.89
C THR A 68 0.61 -1.93 -1.93
N ASP A 69 0.02 -1.68 -0.76
CA ASP A 69 0.68 -0.92 0.28
C ASP A 69 1.84 -1.78 0.80
N ILE A 70 1.58 -2.86 1.56
CA ILE A 70 2.68 -3.65 2.15
C ILE A 70 2.50 -5.13 1.83
N VAL A 71 3.59 -5.78 1.41
CA VAL A 71 3.63 -7.24 1.28
C VAL A 71 4.64 -7.78 2.28
N ILE A 72 4.21 -8.74 3.08
CA ILE A 72 5.08 -9.43 4.05
C ILE A 72 5.14 -10.92 3.73
N ARG A 73 6.29 -11.52 4.04
CA ARG A 73 6.49 -12.97 4.03
C ARG A 73 6.59 -13.49 5.45
N ASP A 74 5.72 -14.45 5.76
CA ASP A 74 5.66 -15.16 7.04
C ASP A 74 5.72 -16.67 6.76
N GLY A 75 6.92 -17.24 6.85
CA GLY A 75 7.19 -18.61 6.40
C GLY A 75 6.87 -18.79 4.91
N THR A 76 5.95 -19.71 4.61
CA THR A 76 5.47 -20.00 3.24
C THR A 76 4.23 -19.17 2.85
N THR A 77 3.85 -18.19 3.67
CA THR A 77 2.66 -17.37 3.45
C THR A 77 3.05 -15.96 3.04
N LEU A 78 2.50 -15.51 1.92
CA LEU A 78 2.56 -14.11 1.50
C LEU A 78 1.30 -13.37 1.98
N LYS A 79 1.47 -12.25 2.68
CA LYS A 79 0.35 -11.44 3.16
C LYS A 79 0.40 -10.06 2.54
N VAL A 80 -0.72 -9.63 1.95
CA VAL A 80 -0.92 -8.25 1.53
C VAL A 80 -1.63 -7.51 2.64
N LEU A 81 -0.98 -6.47 3.15
CA LEU A 81 -1.52 -5.58 4.16
C LEU A 81 -1.88 -4.26 3.46
N ASP A 82 -3.17 -3.93 3.49
CA ASP A 82 -3.70 -2.63 3.07
C ASP A 82 -3.77 -1.75 4.32
N ALA A 83 -2.88 -0.76 4.39
CA ALA A 83 -2.78 0.14 5.52
C ALA A 83 -3.94 1.12 5.42
N LYS A 84 -4.67 1.36 6.51
CA LYS A 84 -5.76 2.34 6.55
C LYS A 84 -5.56 3.23 7.74
N TYR A 85 -5.64 4.55 7.56
CA TYR A 85 -5.42 5.51 8.64
C TYR A 85 -6.76 6.08 9.11
N TYR A 86 -7.50 5.27 9.86
CA TYR A 86 -8.71 5.60 10.59
C TYR A 86 -8.98 4.48 11.62
N ASP A 87 -9.75 4.76 12.68
CA ASP A 87 -9.80 3.89 13.85
C ASP A 87 -10.47 2.52 13.62
N ALA A 88 -11.33 2.38 12.61
CA ALA A 88 -12.06 1.13 12.29
C ALA A 88 -12.79 0.49 13.50
N THR A 89 -13.19 1.31 14.46
CA THR A 89 -13.81 0.91 15.74
C THR A 89 -15.28 0.49 15.62
N SER A 90 -15.90 0.67 14.46
CA SER A 90 -17.28 0.29 14.18
C SER A 90 -17.47 -0.17 12.74
N LEU A 91 -18.60 -0.80 12.44
CA LEU A 91 -18.91 -1.20 11.06
C LEU A 91 -19.03 -0.01 10.12
N SER A 92 -19.44 1.17 10.61
CA SER A 92 -19.62 2.36 9.76
C SER A 92 -18.30 3.02 9.36
N ASN A 93 -17.20 2.73 10.06
CA ASN A 93 -15.86 3.22 9.73
C ASN A 93 -14.88 2.08 9.40
N SER A 94 -15.39 0.88 9.13
CA SER A 94 -14.59 -0.27 8.65
C SER A 94 -14.39 -0.21 7.13
N PRO A 95 -13.44 -1.00 6.56
CA PRO A 95 -13.23 -1.09 5.12
C PRO A 95 -14.53 -1.32 4.34
N GLY A 96 -14.74 -0.49 3.33
CA GLY A 96 -15.93 -0.55 2.52
C GLY A 96 -15.82 -1.59 1.41
N TRP A 97 -16.89 -1.71 0.62
CA TRP A 97 -16.89 -2.53 -0.58
C TRP A 97 -15.69 -2.28 -1.53
N PRO A 98 -15.28 -1.02 -1.81
CA PRO A 98 -14.12 -0.77 -2.66
C PRO A 98 -12.83 -1.38 -2.11
N ASP A 99 -12.64 -1.36 -0.78
CA ASP A 99 -11.46 -1.91 -0.11
C ASP A 99 -11.44 -3.44 -0.19
N ILE A 100 -12.60 -4.08 -0.03
CA ILE A 100 -12.75 -5.52 -0.17
C ILE A 100 -12.46 -5.95 -1.62
N VAL A 101 -12.99 -5.21 -2.60
CA VAL A 101 -12.71 -5.45 -4.02
C VAL A 101 -11.22 -5.29 -4.32
N LYS A 102 -10.59 -4.23 -3.79
CA LYS A 102 -9.14 -3.99 -3.88
C LYS A 102 -8.34 -5.19 -3.36
N GLN A 103 -8.68 -5.71 -2.18
CA GLN A 103 -8.07 -6.92 -1.61
C GLN A 103 -8.23 -8.16 -2.47
N LEU A 104 -9.42 -8.39 -3.02
CA LEU A 104 -9.68 -9.52 -3.92
C LEU A 104 -8.79 -9.44 -5.17
N PHE A 105 -8.66 -8.26 -5.76
CA PHE A 105 -7.79 -8.06 -6.92
C PHE A 105 -6.31 -8.25 -6.60
N TYR A 106 -5.84 -7.87 -5.41
CA TYR A 106 -4.48 -8.20 -4.98
C TYR A 106 -4.24 -9.69 -4.87
N HIS A 107 -5.21 -10.43 -4.34
CA HIS A 107 -5.11 -11.89 -4.28
C HIS A 107 -5.00 -12.51 -5.68
N LEU A 108 -5.86 -12.08 -6.62
CA LEU A 108 -5.79 -12.52 -8.02
C LEU A 108 -4.46 -12.13 -8.70
N ALA A 109 -3.98 -10.92 -8.46
CA ALA A 109 -2.74 -10.44 -9.02
C ALA A 109 -1.53 -11.24 -8.51
N LEU A 110 -1.46 -11.51 -7.20
CA LEU A 110 -0.43 -12.38 -6.64
C LEU A 110 -0.51 -13.80 -7.20
N ASN A 111 -1.70 -14.39 -7.32
CA ASN A 111 -1.89 -15.72 -7.93
C ASN A 111 -1.26 -15.81 -9.33
N SER A 112 -1.17 -14.69 -10.06
CA SER A 112 -0.61 -14.70 -11.42
C SER A 112 0.92 -14.67 -11.47
N VAL A 113 1.59 -14.39 -10.35
CA VAL A 113 3.05 -14.17 -10.29
C VAL A 113 3.77 -15.01 -9.24
N VAL A 114 3.05 -15.78 -8.43
CA VAL A 114 3.61 -16.73 -7.47
C VAL A 114 3.01 -18.12 -7.66
N GLY A 115 3.74 -19.15 -7.23
CA GLY A 115 3.30 -20.55 -7.32
C GLY A 115 2.31 -20.94 -6.22
N ASP A 116 2.54 -22.09 -5.58
CA ASP A 116 1.64 -22.70 -4.59
C ASP A 116 1.73 -22.08 -3.17
N GLU A 117 2.33 -20.91 -3.03
CA GLU A 117 2.47 -20.21 -1.74
C GLU A 117 1.10 -19.80 -1.19
N VAL A 118 0.88 -19.94 0.12
CA VAL A 118 -0.38 -19.50 0.74
C VAL A 118 -0.44 -17.98 0.71
N ARG A 119 -1.63 -17.42 0.47
CA ARG A 119 -1.83 -15.97 0.35
C ARG A 119 -3.01 -15.48 1.15
N THR A 120 -2.81 -14.39 1.89
CA THR A 120 -3.88 -13.76 2.67
C THR A 120 -3.88 -12.24 2.47
N GLY A 121 -5.07 -11.65 2.46
CA GLY A 121 -5.26 -10.20 2.51
C GLY A 121 -5.66 -9.77 3.91
N SER A 122 -5.18 -8.62 4.38
CA SER A 122 -5.56 -8.06 5.67
C SER A 122 -5.55 -6.53 5.61
N PHE A 123 -6.39 -5.92 6.45
CA PHE A 123 -6.36 -4.48 6.69
C PHE A 123 -5.63 -4.20 8.01
N VAL A 124 -4.83 -3.14 8.04
CA VAL A 124 -4.07 -2.76 9.23
C VAL A 124 -4.35 -1.29 9.55
N PHE A 125 -4.80 -1.06 10.79
CA PHE A 125 -5.21 0.24 11.31
C PHE A 125 -4.29 0.64 12.48
N PRO A 126 -4.21 1.94 12.84
CA PRO A 126 -3.47 2.42 14.00
C PRO A 126 -3.90 1.79 15.33
#